data_AF-A0A397ANX2-F1
#
_entry.id   AF-A0A397ANX2-F1
#
_cell.length_a   1.000
_cell.length_b   1.000
_cell.length_c   1.000
_cell.angle_alpha   90.00
_cell.angle_beta   90.00
_cell.angle_gamma   90.00
#
_symmetry.space_group_name_H-M   'P 1'
#
loop_
_entity.id
_entity.type
_entity.pdbx_description
1 polymer ?
#
loop_
_entity_poly.entity_id
_entity_poly.type
_entity_poly.pdbx_seq_one_letter_code
_entity_poly.pdbx_strand_id
1 'polypeptide(L)'
;MTAKCKDQIGVYAGLYASSPCLRDPNVTCSNPCEAAVREAIISADPDDQDPYYIYGDICLIENDQIGALQYRESAALPRRPHTPCAAEFTTAYLNLPAVRDAIHVHATVPAAWGNCNDAVSRSYHRSTSSLPLYPDILATDLKTLIFSGDADSIVNFIGTERWLGAQGLRLKVVDKWQAWFGPDKQLAGYTQKYDGLTFSTVKGAGHLVPATKPLHGLYLFECFLYGKELCAAFDYPTDNLEYLSGIVMSSGNDKSDVAASGQPNGAWAVAFVALGVGLTVLGSIGYKRFVNRGRQGEAYSTLNKQPVPTYSD
;
A
#
# COMPACT_ATOMS: atom_id res chain seq x y z
N MET A 1 1.05 -29.56 13.14
CA MET A 1 1.49 -28.95 14.41
C MET A 1 1.10 -29.85 15.58
N THR A 2 2.06 -30.53 16.19
CA THR A 2 1.84 -31.39 17.36
C THR A 2 1.41 -30.56 18.57
N ALA A 3 0.68 -31.18 19.52
CA ALA A 3 0.17 -30.56 20.75
C ALA A 3 1.23 -29.90 21.66
N LYS A 4 2.51 -29.93 21.29
CA LYS A 4 3.66 -29.44 22.08
C LYS A 4 3.77 -27.91 22.17
N CYS A 5 3.18 -27.15 21.24
CA CYS A 5 3.38 -25.69 21.18
C CYS A 5 2.11 -24.86 21.47
N LYS A 6 1.01 -25.52 21.83
CA LYS A 6 -0.33 -24.90 21.95
C LYS A 6 -0.36 -23.70 22.90
N ASP A 7 0.40 -23.74 23.98
CA ASP A 7 0.45 -22.69 25.00
C ASP A 7 1.68 -21.78 24.91
N GLN A 8 2.55 -22.01 23.91
CA GLN A 8 3.81 -21.26 23.73
C GLN A 8 3.94 -20.56 22.37
N ILE A 9 3.09 -20.84 21.38
CA ILE A 9 3.11 -20.12 20.09
C ILE A 9 2.95 -18.61 20.28
N GLY A 10 2.17 -18.15 21.26
CA GLY A 10 2.06 -16.72 21.59
C GLY A 10 3.30 -16.13 22.27
N VAL A 11 4.04 -16.97 23.01
CA VAL A 11 5.35 -16.60 23.57
C VAL A 11 6.38 -16.46 22.45
N TYR A 12 6.38 -17.36 21.45
CA TYR A 12 7.35 -17.33 20.35
C TYR A 12 7.02 -16.37 19.20
N ALA A 13 5.74 -16.06 18.96
CA ALA A 13 5.31 -15.13 17.89
C ALA A 13 5.75 -13.67 18.12
N GLY A 14 6.14 -13.29 19.36
CA GLY A 14 6.72 -11.98 19.68
C GLY A 14 8.23 -12.03 20.01
N LEU A 15 8.85 -13.21 19.98
CA LEU A 15 10.21 -13.45 20.48
C LEU A 15 11.22 -13.82 19.39
N TYR A 16 10.94 -13.49 18.12
CA TYR A 16 11.99 -13.38 17.10
C TYR A 16 13.21 -12.60 17.64
N ALA A 17 12.96 -11.62 18.52
CA ALA A 17 14.00 -10.85 19.19
C ALA A 17 14.76 -11.55 20.34
N SER A 18 14.19 -12.54 21.03
CA SER A 18 14.83 -13.14 22.22
C SER A 18 15.38 -14.55 22.01
N SER A 19 14.92 -15.27 20.98
CA SER A 19 15.49 -16.58 20.63
C SER A 19 16.69 -16.40 19.68
N PRO A 20 17.93 -16.73 20.10
CA PRO A 20 19.11 -16.59 19.25
C PRO A 20 19.04 -17.45 17.98
N CYS A 21 18.45 -18.65 18.07
CA CYS A 21 18.38 -19.60 16.95
C CYS A 21 17.40 -19.19 15.84
N LEU A 22 16.45 -18.29 16.13
CA LEU A 22 15.55 -17.70 15.15
C LEU A 22 16.18 -16.49 14.43
N ARG A 23 17.27 -15.92 14.98
CA ARG A 23 17.96 -14.75 14.43
C ARG A 23 19.23 -15.11 13.66
N ASP A 24 19.95 -16.11 14.13
CA ASP A 24 21.19 -16.57 13.54
C ASP A 24 21.01 -17.96 12.93
N PRO A 25 21.08 -18.10 11.59
CA PRO A 25 20.94 -19.40 10.95
C PRO A 25 22.04 -20.39 11.37
N ASN A 26 23.17 -19.91 11.90
CA ASN A 26 24.26 -20.75 12.38
C ASN A 26 24.00 -21.33 13.78
N VAL A 27 22.96 -20.87 14.47
CA VAL A 27 22.60 -21.35 15.81
C VAL A 27 21.49 -22.39 15.69
N THR A 28 21.72 -23.60 16.20
CA THR A 28 20.74 -24.69 16.19
C THR A 28 19.61 -24.44 17.20
N CYS A 29 18.35 -24.59 16.77
CA CYS A 29 17.21 -24.54 17.68
C CYS A 29 17.07 -25.87 18.44
N SER A 30 17.42 -25.90 19.72
CA SER A 30 17.31 -27.08 20.58
C SER A 30 15.88 -27.31 21.09
N ASN A 31 15.06 -26.25 21.15
CA ASN A 31 13.65 -26.33 21.52
C ASN A 31 12.79 -26.79 20.32
N PRO A 32 11.96 -27.84 20.47
CA PRO A 32 11.09 -28.31 19.40
C PRO A 32 10.12 -27.26 18.82
N CYS A 33 9.66 -26.31 19.63
CA CYS A 33 8.80 -25.22 19.16
C CYS A 33 9.58 -24.15 18.41
N GLU A 34 10.80 -23.80 18.85
CA GLU A 34 11.66 -22.89 18.10
C GLU A 34 12.08 -23.50 16.76
N ALA A 35 12.40 -24.80 16.76
CA ALA A 35 12.70 -25.55 15.54
C ALA A 35 11.51 -25.57 14.57
N ALA A 36 10.30 -25.82 15.06
CA ALA A 36 9.09 -25.78 14.23
C ALA A 36 8.77 -24.38 13.69
N VAL A 37 9.01 -23.33 14.48
CA VAL A 37 8.88 -21.94 14.02
C VAL A 37 9.92 -21.62 12.93
N ARG A 38 11.18 -22.02 13.13
CA ARG A 38 12.24 -21.86 12.14
C ARG A 38 11.93 -22.60 10.83
N GLU A 39 11.44 -23.83 10.91
CA GLU A 39 11.01 -24.61 9.75
C GLU A 39 9.86 -23.91 9.02
N ALA A 40 8.88 -23.35 9.75
CA ALA A 40 7.79 -22.59 9.17
C ALA A 40 8.27 -21.32 8.46
N ILE A 41 9.22 -20.58 9.05
CA ILE A 41 9.83 -19.40 8.42
C ILE A 41 10.55 -19.79 7.12
N ILE A 42 11.37 -20.84 7.14
CA ILE A 42 12.08 -21.31 5.95
C ILE A 42 11.08 -21.77 4.87
N SER A 43 10.05 -22.51 5.26
CA SER A 43 9.01 -23.00 4.33
C SER A 43 8.11 -21.90 3.79
N ALA A 44 8.06 -20.75 4.47
CA ALA A 44 7.33 -19.57 4.00
C ALA A 44 8.09 -18.79 2.94
N ASP A 45 9.34 -19.16 2.62
CA ASP A 45 10.13 -18.54 1.55
C ASP A 45 10.10 -17.00 1.57
N PRO A 46 10.58 -16.37 2.66
CA PRO A 46 10.40 -14.94 2.89
C PRO A 46 11.18 -14.06 1.92
N ASP A 47 12.12 -14.62 1.15
CA ASP A 47 12.85 -13.90 0.10
C ASP A 47 11.99 -13.77 -1.17
N ASP A 48 11.10 -14.74 -1.42
CA ASP A 48 10.20 -14.78 -2.57
C ASP A 48 8.76 -14.31 -2.25
N GLN A 49 8.50 -13.89 -1.01
CA GLN A 49 7.21 -13.36 -0.56
C GLN A 49 7.36 -11.95 0.01
N ASP A 50 6.35 -11.10 -0.20
CA ASP A 50 6.26 -9.82 0.52
C ASP A 50 5.69 -10.06 1.93
N PRO A 51 6.50 -9.97 3.01
CA PRO A 51 5.99 -10.24 4.34
C PRO A 51 5.09 -9.10 4.85
N TYR A 52 5.19 -7.89 4.29
CA TYR A 52 4.32 -6.77 4.60
C TYR A 52 2.97 -6.90 3.91
N TYR A 53 2.85 -7.71 2.86
CA TYR A 53 1.58 -8.01 2.21
C TYR A 53 1.61 -9.39 1.55
N ILE A 54 1.13 -10.42 2.25
CA ILE A 54 1.27 -11.84 1.81
C ILE A 54 0.54 -12.20 0.51
N TYR A 55 -0.28 -11.30 -0.03
CA TYR A 55 -0.93 -11.45 -1.34
C TYR A 55 -0.28 -10.59 -2.43
N GLY A 56 0.72 -9.78 -2.07
CA GLY A 56 1.47 -8.93 -2.96
C GLY A 56 2.61 -9.67 -3.64
N ASP A 57 2.92 -9.23 -4.85
CA ASP A 57 4.15 -9.62 -5.53
C ASP A 57 5.36 -8.94 -4.86
N ILE A 58 6.56 -9.47 -5.07
CA ILE A 58 7.82 -8.84 -4.67
C ILE A 58 8.41 -7.94 -5.76
N CYS A 59 9.29 -7.01 -5.37
CA CYS A 59 9.99 -6.17 -6.34
C CYS A 59 11.17 -6.93 -6.95
N LEU A 60 11.09 -7.18 -8.25
CA LEU A 60 12.16 -7.83 -9.03
C LEU A 60 13.06 -6.83 -9.78
N ILE A 61 12.86 -5.53 -9.56
CA ILE A 61 13.72 -4.50 -10.17
C ILE A 61 15.04 -4.46 -9.41
N GLU A 62 16.14 -4.60 -10.15
CA GLU A 62 17.51 -4.50 -9.64
C GLU A 62 18.20 -3.23 -10.17
N ASN A 63 19.26 -2.76 -9.49
CA ASN A 63 20.34 -1.88 -9.99
C ASN A 63 20.00 -0.94 -11.18
N ASP A 64 19.60 0.30 -10.89
CA ASP A 64 19.37 1.38 -11.87
C ASP A 64 18.38 1.08 -13.02
N GLN A 65 17.74 -0.09 -13.03
CA GLN A 65 16.75 -0.46 -14.05
C GLN A 65 15.54 0.47 -14.05
N ILE A 66 15.27 1.14 -12.92
CA ILE A 66 14.24 2.19 -12.81
C ILE A 66 14.45 3.28 -13.87
N GLY A 67 15.70 3.69 -14.12
CA GLY A 67 16.02 4.71 -15.12
C GLY A 67 15.81 4.23 -16.56
N ALA A 68 15.80 2.93 -16.80
CA ALA A 68 15.51 2.32 -18.09
C ALA A 68 13.99 2.13 -18.33
N LEU A 69 13.17 2.16 -17.28
CA LEU A 69 11.72 2.10 -17.42
C LEU A 69 11.21 3.40 -18.02
N GLN A 70 10.83 3.35 -19.30
CA GLN A 70 10.11 4.45 -19.91
C GLN A 70 8.72 4.52 -19.29
N TYR A 71 8.36 5.71 -18.79
CA TYR A 71 6.97 6.01 -18.46
C TYR A 71 6.13 5.77 -19.71
N ARG A 72 5.36 4.68 -19.70
CA ARG A 72 4.24 4.53 -20.62
C ARG A 72 3.07 5.20 -19.96
N GLU A 73 2.51 6.16 -20.67
CA GLU A 73 1.22 6.79 -20.40
C GLU A 73 0.10 5.74 -20.63
N SER A 74 0.16 4.64 -19.88
CA SER A 74 -0.96 3.75 -19.72
C SER A 74 -1.94 4.53 -18.86
N ALA A 75 -3.11 4.87 -19.42
CA ALA A 75 -4.20 5.53 -18.71
C ALA A 75 -4.26 5.01 -17.27
N ALA A 76 -4.10 5.91 -16.30
CA ALA A 76 -4.04 5.54 -14.90
C ALA A 76 -5.35 4.82 -14.54
N LEU A 77 -5.29 3.50 -14.38
CA LEU A 77 -6.39 2.79 -13.74
C LEU A 77 -6.51 3.37 -12.33
N PRO A 78 -7.66 3.93 -11.93
CA PRO A 78 -7.81 4.64 -10.66
C PRO A 78 -7.68 3.74 -9.43
N ARG A 79 -7.63 2.42 -9.66
CA ARG A 79 -7.24 1.39 -8.68
C ARG A 79 -5.98 0.69 -9.15
N ARG A 80 -4.84 1.39 -9.24
CA ARG A 80 -3.57 0.67 -9.43
C ARG A 80 -3.42 -0.29 -8.24
N PRO A 81 -3.27 -1.60 -8.47
CA PRO A 81 -2.88 -2.53 -7.42
C PRO A 81 -1.64 -1.99 -6.72
N HIS A 82 -1.50 -2.25 -5.43
CA HIS A 82 -0.22 -2.04 -4.74
C HIS A 82 0.90 -2.65 -5.59
N THR A 83 1.84 -1.82 -6.05
CA THR A 83 2.92 -2.28 -6.92
C THR A 83 4.15 -2.60 -6.09
N PRO A 84 4.79 -3.75 -6.32
CA PRO A 84 5.91 -4.21 -5.50
C PRO A 84 7.06 -3.21 -5.39
N CYS A 85 7.34 -2.45 -6.46
CA CYS A 85 8.48 -1.54 -6.53
C CYS A 85 8.15 -0.08 -6.15
N ALA A 86 7.04 0.18 -5.45
CA ALA A 86 6.63 1.54 -5.09
C ALA A 86 7.70 2.31 -4.29
N ALA A 87 8.41 1.62 -3.39
CA ALA A 87 9.48 2.18 -2.58
C ALA A 87 10.66 2.66 -3.44
N GLU A 88 10.99 1.91 -4.50
CA GLU A 88 12.06 2.24 -5.44
C GLU A 88 11.73 3.49 -6.26
N PHE A 89 10.49 3.59 -6.75
CA PHE A 89 10.02 4.78 -7.46
C PHE A 89 10.01 6.03 -6.56
N THR A 90 9.63 5.86 -5.30
CA THR A 90 9.63 6.95 -4.30
C THR A 90 11.07 7.43 -4.03
N THR A 91 12.01 6.50 -3.87
CA THR A 91 13.44 6.82 -3.70
C THR A 91 13.98 7.59 -4.90
N ALA A 92 13.69 7.13 -6.12
CA ALA A 92 14.15 7.79 -7.33
C ALA A 92 13.58 9.22 -7.43
N TYR A 93 12.29 9.40 -7.18
CA TYR A 93 11.62 10.70 -7.25
C TYR A 93 12.16 11.70 -6.21
N LEU A 94 12.26 11.29 -4.94
CA LEU A 94 12.71 12.19 -3.86
C LEU A 94 14.20 12.53 -3.93
N ASN A 95 14.98 11.82 -4.74
CA ASN A 95 16.37 12.15 -5.02
C ASN A 95 16.59 13.04 -6.25
N LEU A 96 15.54 13.34 -7.03
CA LEU A 96 15.65 14.31 -8.12
C LEU A 96 16.05 15.68 -7.58
N PRO A 97 17.05 16.37 -8.16
CA PRO A 97 17.48 17.69 -7.70
C PRO A 97 16.33 18.71 -7.65
N ALA A 98 15.47 18.70 -8.67
CA ALA A 98 14.31 19.59 -8.73
C ALA A 98 13.28 19.31 -7.62
N VAL A 99 13.07 18.03 -7.28
CA VAL A 99 12.16 17.66 -6.18
C VAL A 99 12.76 18.08 -4.85
N ARG A 100 14.05 17.77 -4.61
CA ARG A 100 14.79 18.18 -3.40
C ARG A 100 14.73 19.69 -3.19
N ASP A 101 14.96 20.48 -4.24
CA ASP A 101 14.84 21.94 -4.20
C ASP A 101 13.39 22.38 -3.88
N ALA A 102 12.40 21.78 -4.53
CA ALA A 102 10.98 22.09 -4.31
C ALA A 102 10.47 21.76 -2.90
N ILE A 103 11.05 20.75 -2.22
CA ILE A 103 10.76 20.44 -0.82
C ILE A 103 11.77 21.07 0.16
N HIS A 104 12.58 22.02 -0.32
CA HIS A 104 13.55 22.81 0.45
C HIS A 104 14.61 21.97 1.18
N VAL A 105 15.05 20.85 0.59
CA VAL A 105 16.23 20.12 1.10
C VAL A 105 17.47 20.94 0.80
N HIS A 106 18.13 21.42 1.86
CA HIS A 106 19.31 22.26 1.75
C HIS A 106 20.42 21.54 0.95
N ALA A 107 21.07 22.27 0.04
CA ALA A 107 22.19 21.75 -0.75
C ALA A 107 23.37 21.24 0.09
N THR A 108 23.44 21.66 1.37
CA THR A 108 24.44 21.19 2.34
C THR A 108 24.14 19.81 2.91
N VAL A 109 23.00 19.19 2.60
CA VAL A 109 22.67 17.81 3.00
C VAL A 109 23.19 16.86 1.92
N PRO A 110 24.34 16.20 2.12
CA PRO A 110 24.98 15.38 1.10
C PRO A 110 24.31 14.02 0.94
N ALA A 111 23.49 13.61 1.91
CA ALA A 111 22.84 12.31 1.90
C ALA A 111 21.72 12.26 0.86
N ALA A 112 21.75 11.20 0.06
CA ALA A 112 20.59 10.76 -0.70
C ALA A 112 19.46 10.40 0.27
N TRP A 113 18.23 10.66 -0.15
CA TRP A 113 17.06 10.17 0.53
C TRP A 113 16.97 8.65 0.39
N GLY A 114 16.55 7.97 1.45
CA GLY A 114 16.22 6.54 1.43
C GLY A 114 15.01 6.29 2.33
N ASN A 115 14.25 5.24 2.01
CA ASN A 115 13.03 4.87 2.76
C ASN A 115 13.32 4.60 4.26
N CYS A 116 14.42 3.90 4.53
CA CYS A 116 14.85 3.49 5.87
C CYS A 116 16.34 3.79 6.05
N ASN A 117 16.78 4.00 7.30
CA ASN A 117 18.19 4.15 7.64
C ASN A 117 18.65 3.01 8.56
N ASP A 118 19.42 2.08 8.02
CA ASP A 118 19.86 0.91 8.76
C ASP A 118 20.83 1.24 9.90
N ALA A 119 21.62 2.32 9.78
CA ALA A 119 22.52 2.73 10.85
C ALA A 119 21.71 3.17 12.08
N VAL A 120 20.64 3.95 11.86
CA VAL A 120 19.70 4.31 12.93
C VAL A 120 19.06 3.05 13.53
N SER A 121 18.57 2.14 12.69
CA SER A 121 17.95 0.89 13.14
C SER A 121 18.88 0.04 14.00
N ARG A 122 20.13 -0.14 13.57
CA ARG A 122 21.16 -0.90 14.31
C ARG A 122 21.57 -0.25 15.63
N SER A 123 21.55 1.08 15.70
CA SER A 123 21.92 1.83 16.90
C SER A 123 20.75 2.07 17.87
N TYR A 124 19.51 1.75 17.47
CA TYR A 124 18.33 2.02 18.28
C TYR A 124 18.19 1.06 19.47
N HIS A 125 18.04 1.63 20.67
CA HIS A 125 17.81 0.87 21.90
C HIS A 125 16.30 0.69 22.12
N ARG A 126 15.79 -0.52 21.85
CA ARG A 126 14.36 -0.84 21.93
C ARG A 126 13.89 -1.06 23.38
N SER A 127 12.66 -0.63 23.69
CA SER A 127 11.92 -1.09 24.87
C SER A 127 11.26 -2.45 24.59
N THR A 128 11.03 -3.26 25.63
CA THR A 128 10.43 -4.59 25.47
C THR A 128 8.94 -4.54 25.15
N SER A 129 8.21 -3.53 25.66
CA SER A 129 6.77 -3.40 25.46
C SER A 129 6.28 -1.98 25.70
N SER A 130 5.24 -1.58 24.96
CA SER A 130 4.46 -0.36 25.23
C SER A 130 3.18 -0.64 26.03
N LEU A 131 2.88 -1.91 26.36
CA LEU A 131 1.68 -2.28 27.11
C LEU A 131 1.48 -1.50 28.42
N PRO A 132 2.54 -1.25 29.23
CA PRO A 132 2.38 -0.51 30.47
C PRO A 132 1.90 0.93 30.31
N LEU A 133 1.97 1.51 29.10
CA LEU A 133 1.53 2.89 28.83
C LEU A 133 0.02 2.98 28.55
N TYR A 134 -0.60 1.88 28.12
CA TYR A 134 -2.01 1.90 27.72
C TYR A 134 -3.00 2.21 28.85
N PRO A 135 -2.83 1.74 30.11
CA PRO A 135 -3.73 2.12 31.19
C PRO A 135 -3.84 3.64 31.37
N ASP A 136 -2.71 4.37 31.30
CA ASP A 136 -2.69 5.82 31.43
C ASP A 136 -3.33 6.51 30.22
N ILE A 137 -3.07 6.01 29.01
CA ILE A 137 -3.70 6.52 27.78
C ILE A 137 -5.23 6.32 27.83
N LEU A 138 -5.68 5.13 28.22
CA LEU A 138 -7.11 4.78 28.24
C LEU A 138 -7.86 5.41 29.42
N ALA A 139 -7.17 5.93 30.42
CA ALA A 139 -7.77 6.71 31.50
C ALA A 139 -8.10 8.16 31.08
N THR A 140 -7.62 8.62 29.92
CA THR A 140 -7.93 9.93 29.36
C THR A 140 -9.20 9.90 28.51
N ASP A 141 -9.75 11.07 28.19
CA ASP A 141 -10.90 11.22 27.28
C ASP A 141 -10.48 11.20 25.79
N LEU A 142 -9.54 10.33 25.44
CA LEU A 142 -9.05 10.18 24.08
C LEU A 142 -9.78 9.05 23.35
N LYS A 143 -10.30 9.36 22.15
CA LYS A 143 -10.82 8.35 21.24
C LYS A 143 -9.67 7.51 20.69
N THR A 144 -9.64 6.22 21.04
CA THR A 144 -8.54 5.32 20.67
C THR A 144 -8.98 4.28 19.62
N LEU A 145 -8.22 4.19 18.53
CA LEU A 145 -8.36 3.17 17.49
C LEU A 145 -7.03 2.44 17.31
N ILE A 146 -7.08 1.11 17.36
CA ILE A 146 -6.01 0.24 16.86
C ILE A 146 -6.54 -0.44 15.61
N PHE A 147 -5.73 -0.53 14.57
CA PHE A 147 -6.11 -1.25 13.36
C PHE A 147 -4.97 -2.07 12.80
N SER A 148 -5.32 -3.12 12.04
CA SER A 148 -4.34 -4.01 11.40
C SER A 148 -4.85 -4.46 10.03
N GLY A 149 -3.96 -4.52 9.04
CA GLY A 149 -4.24 -5.28 7.83
C GLY A 149 -4.18 -6.78 8.16
N ASP A 150 -5.16 -7.56 7.71
CA ASP A 150 -5.20 -8.99 8.02
C ASP A 150 -4.29 -9.86 7.11
N ALA A 151 -3.65 -9.23 6.11
CA ALA A 151 -2.65 -9.82 5.23
C ALA A 151 -1.21 -9.36 5.56
N ASP A 152 -0.99 -8.75 6.73
CA ASP A 152 0.34 -8.45 7.28
C ASP A 152 0.88 -9.64 8.07
N SER A 153 2.09 -10.11 7.74
CA SER A 153 2.77 -11.16 8.51
C SER A 153 3.76 -10.62 9.54
N ILE A 154 4.25 -9.38 9.38
CA ILE A 154 5.25 -8.75 10.27
C ILE A 154 4.61 -8.36 11.61
N VAL A 155 3.49 -7.64 11.58
CA VAL A 155 2.71 -7.24 12.78
C VAL A 155 1.26 -7.68 12.61
N ASN A 156 1.09 -9.00 12.51
CA ASN A 156 -0.21 -9.61 12.23
C ASN A 156 -1.29 -9.27 13.28
N PHE A 157 -2.54 -9.19 12.80
CA PHE A 157 -3.70 -8.82 13.62
C PHE A 157 -3.95 -9.77 14.80
N ILE A 158 -3.56 -11.05 14.71
CA ILE A 158 -3.72 -12.04 15.79
C ILE A 158 -2.84 -11.66 16.98
N GLY A 159 -1.61 -11.19 16.73
CA GLY A 159 -0.74 -10.61 17.75
C GLY A 159 -1.40 -9.40 18.43
N THR A 160 -2.03 -8.54 17.62
CA THR A 160 -2.76 -7.37 18.11
C THR A 160 -3.94 -7.75 19.01
N GLU A 161 -4.78 -8.70 18.58
CA GLU A 161 -5.89 -9.22 19.39
C GLU A 161 -5.44 -9.80 20.72
N ARG A 162 -4.31 -10.53 20.73
CA ARG A 162 -3.78 -11.18 21.94
C ARG A 162 -3.39 -10.16 23.00
N TRP A 163 -2.66 -9.10 22.63
CA TRP A 163 -2.21 -8.11 23.59
C TRP A 163 -3.33 -7.18 24.05
N LEU A 164 -4.35 -6.94 23.24
CA LEU A 164 -5.56 -6.23 23.66
C LEU A 164 -6.42 -7.08 24.60
N GLY A 165 -6.53 -8.37 24.30
CA GLY A 165 -7.35 -9.34 25.01
C GLY A 165 -6.66 -10.01 26.19
N ALA A 166 -6.96 -11.29 26.37
CA ALA A 166 -6.63 -12.04 27.59
C ALA A 166 -5.13 -12.16 27.90
N GLN A 167 -4.26 -12.00 26.88
CA GLN A 167 -2.81 -12.19 27.00
C GLN A 167 -2.04 -10.89 27.26
N GLY A 168 -2.71 -9.73 27.26
CA GLY A 168 -2.10 -8.44 27.61
C GLY A 168 -2.99 -7.60 28.52
N LEU A 169 -3.66 -6.58 27.97
CA LEU A 169 -4.43 -5.59 28.72
C LEU A 169 -5.72 -6.12 29.33
N ARG A 170 -6.26 -7.23 28.82
CA ARG A 170 -7.52 -7.83 29.30
C ARG A 170 -8.68 -6.84 29.26
N LEU A 171 -8.74 -6.04 28.18
CA LEU A 171 -9.77 -5.02 28.03
C LEU A 171 -11.16 -5.67 28.01
N LYS A 172 -12.14 -5.00 28.63
CA LYS A 172 -13.52 -5.45 28.66
C LYS A 172 -14.17 -5.22 27.30
N VAL A 173 -14.73 -6.26 26.69
CA VAL A 173 -15.49 -6.16 25.44
C VAL A 173 -16.83 -5.48 25.70
N VAL A 174 -17.12 -4.43 24.94
CA VAL A 174 -18.38 -3.67 24.93
C VAL A 174 -19.24 -4.15 23.77
N ASP A 175 -18.68 -4.16 22.56
CA ASP A 175 -19.34 -4.71 21.36
C ASP A 175 -18.49 -5.87 20.82
N LYS A 176 -19.11 -7.03 20.66
CA LYS A 176 -18.43 -8.24 20.17
C LYS A 176 -17.94 -8.06 18.75
N TRP A 177 -16.90 -8.83 18.41
CA TRP A 177 -16.38 -8.98 17.05
C TRP A 177 -17.48 -9.09 16.00
N GLN A 178 -17.50 -8.15 15.05
CA GLN A 178 -18.52 -8.05 14.02
C GLN A 178 -17.94 -7.51 12.72
N ALA A 179 -18.57 -7.87 11.60
CA ALA A 179 -18.20 -7.35 10.29
C ALA A 179 -18.46 -5.83 10.20
N TRP A 180 -17.62 -5.12 9.45
CA TRP A 180 -17.91 -3.79 8.96
C TRP A 180 -17.74 -3.73 7.45
N PHE A 181 -18.53 -2.87 6.82
CA PHE A 181 -18.60 -2.75 5.37
C PHE A 181 -18.07 -1.38 4.96
N GLY A 182 -17.34 -1.37 3.85
CA GLY A 182 -16.85 -0.14 3.23
C GLY A 182 -17.96 0.59 2.47
N PRO A 183 -17.65 1.78 1.92
CA PRO A 183 -18.60 2.55 1.12
C PRO A 183 -18.96 1.83 -0.20
N ASP A 184 -18.11 0.92 -0.67
CA ASP A 184 -18.35 0.00 -1.79
C ASP A 184 -19.33 -1.14 -1.45
N LYS A 185 -19.92 -1.13 -0.24
CA LYS A 185 -20.84 -2.15 0.30
C LYS A 185 -20.22 -3.55 0.37
N GLN A 186 -18.89 -3.63 0.30
CA GLN A 186 -18.14 -4.88 0.46
C GLN A 186 -17.70 -5.06 1.91
N LEU A 187 -17.52 -6.32 2.32
CA LEU A 187 -16.90 -6.63 3.61
C LEU A 187 -15.50 -6.01 3.63
N ALA A 188 -15.31 -4.99 4.46
CA ALA A 188 -14.06 -4.27 4.57
C ALA A 188 -13.19 -4.78 5.72
N GLY A 189 -13.79 -5.52 6.66
CA GLY A 189 -13.07 -6.23 7.71
C GLY A 189 -13.97 -6.53 8.91
N TYR A 190 -13.35 -6.64 10.08
CA TYR A 190 -14.04 -6.88 11.34
C TYR A 190 -13.62 -5.87 12.39
N THR A 191 -14.47 -5.66 13.39
CA THR A 191 -14.22 -4.71 14.48
C THR A 191 -14.76 -5.23 15.80
N GLN A 192 -14.06 -4.90 16.89
CA GLN A 192 -14.49 -5.15 18.25
C GLN A 192 -14.27 -3.90 19.09
N LYS A 193 -15.30 -3.53 19.86
CA LYS A 193 -15.23 -2.41 20.77
C LYS A 193 -14.90 -2.92 22.16
N TYR A 194 -13.83 -2.38 22.71
CA TYR A 194 -13.50 -2.50 24.12
C TYR A 194 -13.89 -1.23 24.86
N ASP A 195 -13.86 -1.29 26.19
CA ASP A 195 -13.97 -0.09 27.01
C ASP A 195 -12.78 0.84 26.74
N GLY A 196 -13.04 2.06 26.26
CA GLY A 196 -12.03 3.07 25.89
C GLY A 196 -11.29 2.88 24.55
N LEU A 197 -11.46 1.74 23.85
CA LEU A 197 -10.67 1.43 22.63
C LEU A 197 -11.48 0.65 21.59
N THR A 198 -11.32 1.00 20.31
CA THR A 198 -11.84 0.17 19.20
C THR A 198 -10.68 -0.52 18.49
N PHE A 199 -10.85 -1.80 18.18
CA PHE A 199 -9.94 -2.55 17.31
C PHE A 199 -10.63 -2.92 16.00
N SER A 200 -9.94 -2.76 14.88
CA SER A 200 -10.47 -3.08 13.55
C SER A 200 -9.43 -3.76 12.66
N THR A 201 -9.84 -4.79 11.92
CA THR A 201 -9.07 -5.33 10.81
C THR A 201 -9.52 -4.72 9.50
N VAL A 202 -8.60 -4.65 8.53
CA VAL A 202 -8.90 -4.30 7.14
C VAL A 202 -8.60 -5.51 6.23
N LYS A 203 -9.63 -6.03 5.59
CA LYS A 203 -9.61 -7.30 4.88
C LYS A 203 -8.78 -7.24 3.59
N GLY A 204 -7.81 -8.13 3.49
CA GLY A 204 -6.85 -8.21 2.40
C GLY A 204 -5.90 -7.03 2.34
N ALA A 205 -5.73 -6.29 3.44
CA ALA A 205 -4.75 -5.20 3.54
C ALA A 205 -3.46 -5.72 4.17
N GLY A 206 -2.32 -5.23 3.69
CA GLY A 206 -1.01 -5.50 4.29
C GLY A 206 -0.69 -4.55 5.45
N HIS A 207 0.58 -4.47 5.81
CA HIS A 207 1.14 -3.62 6.86
C HIS A 207 0.84 -2.14 6.60
N LEU A 208 0.99 -1.72 5.35
CA LEU A 208 0.62 -0.39 4.88
C LEU A 208 -0.84 -0.40 4.39
N VAL A 209 -1.78 -0.41 5.35
CA VAL A 209 -3.23 -0.49 5.05
C VAL A 209 -3.69 0.53 4.01
N PRO A 210 -3.36 1.83 4.09
CA PRO A 210 -3.81 2.80 3.08
C PRO A 210 -3.20 2.58 1.69
N ALA A 211 -2.02 1.93 1.60
CA ALA A 211 -1.39 1.64 0.32
C ALA A 211 -2.01 0.41 -0.37
N THR A 212 -2.44 -0.58 0.40
CA THR A 212 -3.00 -1.85 -0.11
C THR A 212 -4.52 -1.82 -0.26
N LYS A 213 -5.21 -1.08 0.61
CA LYS A 213 -6.68 -0.89 0.61
C LYS A 213 -7.03 0.59 0.83
N PRO A 214 -6.75 1.48 -0.16
CA PRO A 214 -6.92 2.92 0.01
C PRO A 214 -8.34 3.33 0.38
N LEU A 215 -9.36 2.78 -0.30
CA LEU A 215 -10.77 3.09 -0.03
C LEU A 215 -11.17 2.72 1.41
N HIS A 216 -10.91 1.48 1.82
CA HIS A 216 -11.27 1.00 3.15
C HIS A 216 -10.42 1.65 4.25
N GLY A 217 -9.15 1.96 3.98
CA GLY A 217 -8.27 2.68 4.90
C GLY A 217 -8.71 4.12 5.12
N LEU A 218 -9.10 4.83 4.07
CA LEU A 218 -9.65 6.19 4.16
C LEU A 218 -10.99 6.20 4.91
N TYR A 219 -11.91 5.31 4.55
CA TYR A 219 -13.20 5.20 5.24
C TYR A 219 -13.02 4.90 6.73
N LEU A 220 -12.10 4.01 7.10
CA LEU A 220 -11.78 3.72 8.51
C LEU A 220 -11.30 4.99 9.23
N PHE A 221 -10.41 5.77 8.62
CA PHE A 221 -9.89 7.02 9.17
C PHE A 221 -11.00 8.08 9.33
N GLU A 222 -11.86 8.24 8.33
CA GLU A 222 -12.96 9.21 8.38
C GLU A 222 -14.02 8.83 9.41
N CYS A 223 -14.40 7.56 9.50
CA CYS A 223 -15.28 7.08 10.57
C CYS A 223 -14.64 7.21 11.96
N PHE A 224 -13.31 7.11 12.06
CA PHE A 224 -12.60 7.40 13.30
C PHE A 224 -12.66 8.89 13.67
N LEU A 225 -12.53 9.81 12.71
CA LEU A 225 -12.61 11.24 12.99
C LEU A 225 -14.05 11.70 13.26
N TYR A 226 -14.96 11.44 12.34
CA TYR A 226 -16.31 12.02 12.33
C TYR A 226 -17.36 11.12 12.99
N GLY A 227 -17.02 9.86 13.26
CA GLY A 227 -17.98 8.87 13.76
C GLY A 227 -18.74 8.17 12.64
N LYS A 228 -19.34 7.02 12.98
CA LYS A 228 -19.98 6.11 12.02
C LYS A 228 -21.18 6.72 11.30
N GLU A 229 -21.95 7.56 11.98
CA GLU A 229 -23.15 8.17 11.40
C GLU A 229 -22.80 9.17 10.30
N LEU A 230 -21.81 10.03 10.54
CA LEU A 230 -21.39 11.03 9.56
C LEU A 230 -20.65 10.40 8.39
N CYS A 231 -19.67 9.51 8.63
CA CYS A 231 -18.91 8.91 7.55
C CYS A 231 -19.78 8.00 6.64
N ALA A 232 -20.87 7.42 7.15
CA ALA A 232 -21.76 6.59 6.34
C ALA A 232 -22.49 7.38 5.23
N ALA A 233 -22.52 8.71 5.34
CA ALA A 233 -23.07 9.61 4.34
C ALA A 233 -22.00 10.17 3.38
N PHE A 234 -20.73 9.78 3.51
CA PHE A 234 -19.67 10.28 2.64
C PHE A 234 -19.75 9.63 1.27
N ASP A 235 -19.71 10.48 0.24
CA ASP A 235 -19.64 10.04 -1.14
C ASP A 235 -18.17 9.99 -1.59
N TYR A 236 -17.80 8.87 -2.20
CA TYR A 236 -16.48 8.67 -2.76
C TYR A 236 -16.55 8.74 -4.29
N PRO A 237 -15.54 9.34 -4.95
CA PRO A 237 -15.49 9.36 -6.41
C PRO A 237 -15.60 7.94 -6.98
N THR A 238 -16.58 7.76 -7.86
CA THR A 238 -16.73 6.52 -8.63
C THR A 238 -16.00 6.65 -9.96
N ASP A 239 -15.31 5.60 -10.38
CA ASP A 239 -14.69 5.55 -11.70
C ASP A 239 -15.68 5.05 -12.77
N ASN A 240 -15.48 5.47 -14.02
CA ASN A 240 -16.34 5.04 -15.13
C ASN A 240 -16.20 3.54 -15.46
N LEU A 241 -15.17 2.84 -14.98
CA LEU A 241 -15.03 1.38 -15.11
C LEU A 241 -15.58 0.62 -13.90
N GLU A 242 -16.12 1.30 -12.89
CA GLU A 242 -16.54 0.64 -11.65
C GLU A 242 -17.72 -0.33 -11.86
N TYR A 243 -18.54 -0.14 -12.90
CA TYR A 243 -19.56 -1.10 -13.30
C TYR A 243 -18.97 -2.48 -13.68
N LEU A 244 -17.73 -2.53 -14.19
CA LEU A 244 -17.05 -3.80 -14.50
C LEU A 244 -16.70 -4.61 -13.26
N SER A 245 -16.57 -3.94 -12.11
CA SER A 245 -16.33 -4.60 -10.83
C SER A 245 -17.58 -5.19 -10.19
N GLY A 246 -18.77 -4.86 -10.72
CA GLY A 246 -20.05 -5.26 -10.13
C GLY A 246 -20.44 -4.49 -8.87
N ILE A 247 -19.65 -3.49 -8.46
CA ILE A 247 -19.95 -2.59 -7.33
C ILE A 247 -21.12 -1.65 -7.67
N VAL A 248 -21.23 -1.25 -8.93
CA VAL A 248 -22.33 -0.42 -9.46
C VAL A 248 -23.14 -1.23 -10.47
N MET A 249 -24.46 -1.30 -10.28
CA MET A 249 -25.37 -2.16 -11.06
C MET A 249 -25.70 -1.61 -12.46
N SER A 250 -25.24 -0.41 -12.81
CA SER A 250 -25.45 0.21 -14.13
C SER A 250 -24.41 1.31 -14.38
N SER A 251 -23.78 1.31 -15.57
CA SER A 251 -23.13 2.52 -16.06
C SER A 251 -24.23 3.55 -16.32
N GLY A 252 -24.27 4.63 -15.54
CA GLY A 252 -24.98 5.84 -15.99
C GLY A 252 -24.51 6.19 -17.41
N ASN A 253 -25.37 6.81 -18.21
CA ASN A 253 -25.14 7.18 -19.62
C ASN A 253 -23.99 8.18 -19.86
N ASP A 254 -22.95 8.17 -19.03
CA ASP A 254 -21.76 8.98 -19.24
C ASP A 254 -20.90 8.33 -20.32
N LYS A 255 -20.74 9.11 -21.39
CA LYS A 255 -20.05 8.75 -22.61
C LYS A 255 -18.69 8.15 -22.27
N SER A 256 -18.47 6.95 -22.78
CA SER A 256 -17.20 6.25 -22.81
C SER A 256 -16.08 7.16 -23.37
N ASP A 257 -15.18 7.61 -22.51
CA ASP A 257 -13.88 8.18 -22.89
C ASP A 257 -12.86 7.12 -23.30
N VAL A 258 -13.30 5.87 -23.49
CA VAL A 258 -12.56 4.91 -24.29
C VAL A 258 -12.66 5.39 -25.74
N ALA A 259 -11.77 6.31 -26.11
CA ALA A 259 -11.42 6.55 -27.50
C ALA A 259 -10.89 5.22 -28.06
N ALA A 260 -11.80 4.39 -28.57
CA ALA A 260 -11.47 3.38 -29.54
C ALA A 260 -10.72 4.12 -30.64
N SER A 261 -9.41 3.90 -30.73
CA SER A 261 -8.59 4.35 -31.83
C SER A 261 -9.32 3.92 -33.11
N GLY A 262 -9.78 4.93 -33.86
CA GLY A 262 -10.71 4.75 -34.95
C GLY A 262 -10.26 3.64 -35.89
N GLN A 263 -11.06 2.60 -35.98
CA GLN A 263 -11.00 1.61 -37.04
C GLN A 263 -11.21 2.38 -38.35
N PRO A 264 -10.24 2.43 -39.28
CA PRO A 264 -10.40 3.24 -40.48
C PRO A 264 -11.47 2.60 -41.34
N ASN A 265 -12.57 3.32 -41.53
CA ASN A 265 -13.64 2.98 -42.47
C ASN A 265 -13.02 2.61 -43.83
N GLY A 266 -13.38 1.42 -44.33
CA GLY A 266 -12.84 0.76 -45.52
C GLY A 266 -13.13 1.43 -46.87
N ALA A 267 -13.05 2.76 -46.94
CA ALA A 267 -13.18 3.54 -48.17
C ALA A 267 -11.86 4.23 -48.61
N TRP A 268 -10.81 4.23 -47.77
CA TRP A 268 -9.51 4.84 -48.10
C TRP A 268 -8.41 3.84 -48.48
N ALA A 269 -8.67 2.53 -48.35
CA ALA A 269 -7.68 1.47 -48.58
C ALA A 269 -7.33 1.22 -50.06
N VAL A 270 -8.00 1.86 -51.02
CA VAL A 270 -7.72 1.69 -52.46
C VAL A 270 -6.86 2.83 -53.05
N ALA A 271 -6.70 3.96 -52.35
CA ALA A 271 -5.92 5.09 -52.86
C ALA A 271 -4.40 5.00 -52.58
N PHE A 272 -3.97 4.19 -51.60
CA PHE A 272 -2.56 4.12 -51.19
C PHE A 272 -1.72 3.05 -51.89
N VAL A 273 -2.31 2.24 -52.76
CA VAL A 273 -1.57 1.24 -53.57
C VAL A 273 -0.99 1.86 -54.85
N ALA A 274 -1.37 3.08 -55.24
CA ALA A 274 -0.92 3.73 -56.49
C ALA A 274 0.16 4.83 -56.34
N LEU A 275 0.60 5.17 -55.12
CA LEU A 275 1.64 6.20 -54.89
C LEU A 275 2.79 5.68 -54.01
N GLY A 276 3.16 4.41 -54.21
CA GLY A 276 4.05 3.64 -53.34
C GLY A 276 5.56 3.79 -53.51
N VAL A 277 6.12 4.79 -54.21
CA VAL A 277 7.61 4.86 -54.36
C VAL A 277 8.22 6.27 -54.19
N GLY A 278 7.44 7.34 -54.01
CA GLY A 278 7.99 8.71 -54.09
C GLY A 278 8.36 9.44 -52.79
N LEU A 279 7.87 9.03 -51.61
CA LEU A 279 7.86 9.91 -50.42
C LEU A 279 8.37 9.29 -49.11
N THR A 280 9.31 8.34 -49.17
CA THR A 280 9.84 7.68 -47.95
C THR A 280 11.05 8.39 -47.31
N VAL A 281 11.65 9.41 -47.95
CA VAL A 281 12.86 10.07 -47.43
C VAL A 281 12.60 11.44 -46.77
N LEU A 282 11.55 12.17 -47.16
CA LEU A 282 11.25 13.49 -46.57
C LEU A 282 10.35 13.40 -45.31
N GLY A 283 9.48 12.40 -45.23
CA GLY A 283 8.61 12.19 -44.05
C GLY A 283 9.35 11.77 -42.79
N SER A 284 10.46 11.03 -42.93
CA SER A 284 11.27 10.52 -41.82
C SER A 284 12.11 11.62 -41.14
N ILE A 285 12.48 12.68 -41.88
CA ILE A 285 13.16 13.85 -41.31
C ILE A 285 12.16 14.80 -40.62
N GLY A 286 10.98 14.99 -41.20
CA GLY A 286 9.90 15.79 -40.60
C GLY A 286 9.37 15.19 -39.29
N TYR A 287 9.17 13.87 -39.25
CA TYR A 287 8.73 13.16 -38.06
C TYR A 287 9.76 13.21 -36.93
N LYS A 288 11.05 13.01 -37.22
CA LYS A 288 12.12 13.14 -36.20
C LYS A 288 12.23 14.57 -35.65
N ARG A 289 12.00 15.61 -36.47
CA ARG A 289 12.01 17.01 -36.01
C ARG A 289 10.79 17.38 -35.18
N PHE A 290 9.63 16.81 -35.49
CA PHE A 290 8.40 17.01 -34.71
C PHE A 290 8.47 16.30 -33.35
N VAL A 291 8.93 15.04 -33.33
CA VAL A 291 9.11 14.27 -32.09
C VAL A 291 10.18 14.89 -31.17
N ASN A 292 11.28 15.42 -31.73
CA ASN A 292 12.30 16.11 -30.91
C ASN A 292 11.88 17.52 -30.45
N ARG A 293 10.98 18.21 -31.16
CA ARG A 293 10.44 19.50 -30.68
C ARG A 293 9.40 19.34 -29.58
N GLY A 294 8.73 18.19 -29.48
CA GLY A 294 7.82 17.87 -28.36
C GLY A 294 8.52 17.44 -27.06
N ARG A 295 9.85 17.21 -27.07
CA ARG A 295 10.63 16.75 -25.89
C ARG A 295 11.39 17.86 -25.17
N GLN A 296 11.17 19.13 -25.50
CA GLN A 296 11.71 20.24 -24.71
C GLN A 296 10.61 20.86 -23.85
N GLY A 297 10.62 20.51 -22.57
CA GLY A 297 9.89 21.21 -21.53
C GLY A 297 8.64 20.50 -21.02
N GLU A 298 8.74 19.24 -20.59
CA GLU A 298 7.88 18.81 -19.48
C GLU A 298 8.40 19.49 -18.21
N ALA A 299 8.02 20.76 -18.06
CA ALA A 299 8.08 21.42 -16.77
C ALA A 299 7.07 20.69 -15.88
N TYR A 300 7.54 19.97 -14.86
CA TYR A 300 6.68 19.58 -13.75
C TYR A 300 5.88 20.82 -13.35
N SER A 301 4.55 20.72 -13.41
CA SER A 301 3.70 21.84 -13.04
C SER A 301 4.09 22.24 -11.63
N THR A 302 4.60 23.46 -11.46
CA THR A 302 4.75 24.07 -10.14
C THR A 302 3.45 23.85 -9.39
N LEU A 303 3.52 23.35 -8.15
CA LEU A 303 2.40 23.27 -7.22
C LEU A 303 1.76 24.65 -7.13
N ASN A 304 0.75 24.89 -7.97
CA ASN A 304 -0.01 26.12 -7.94
C ASN A 304 -0.73 26.12 -6.60
N LYS A 305 -0.49 27.18 -5.82
CA LYS A 305 -0.90 27.41 -4.42
C LYS A 305 -2.40 27.33 -4.12
N GLN A 306 -3.22 26.78 -5.01
CA GLN A 306 -4.65 26.61 -4.79
C GLN A 306 -4.89 25.16 -4.33
N PRO A 307 -5.16 24.91 -3.04
CA PRO A 307 -5.68 23.63 -2.60
C PRO A 307 -6.98 23.37 -3.35
N VAL A 308 -7.01 22.30 -4.14
CA VAL A 308 -8.24 21.78 -4.72
C VAL A 308 -8.94 21.02 -3.59
N PRO A 309 -10.23 21.30 -3.29
CA PRO A 309 -10.97 20.49 -2.34
C PRO A 309 -10.95 19.04 -2.81
N THR A 310 -10.53 18.14 -1.93
CA THR A 310 -10.45 16.70 -2.24
C THR A 310 -11.83 16.06 -2.42
N TYR A 311 -12.89 16.74 -1.99
CA TYR A 311 -14.29 16.37 -2.18
C TYR A 311 -15.12 17.66 -2.33
N SER A 312 -16.09 17.68 -3.25
CA SER A 312 -17.10 18.73 -3.37
C SER A 312 -18.36 18.34 -2.61
N ASP A 313 -18.94 19.29 -1.88
CA ASP A 313 -20.25 19.17 -1.20
C ASP A 313 -21.39 18.78 -2.16
#